data_AF-A0A837NF77-F1
#
_entry.id   AF-A0A837NF77-F1
#
_cell.length_a   1.000
_cell.length_b   1.000
_cell.length_c   1.000
_cell.angle_alpha   90.00
_cell.angle_beta   90.00
_cell.angle_gamma   90.00
#
_symmetry.space_group_name_H-M   'P 1'
#
loop_
_entity.id
_entity.type
_entity.pdbx_description
1 polymer ?
#
loop_
_entity_poly.entity_id
_entity_poly.type
_entity_poly.pdbx_seq_one_letter_code
_entity_poly.pdbx_strand_id
1 'polypeptide(L)' 'MSSKPTHRILQIEDRGEGKKAYWREVGVAFTNNDGSQNLVFSVIPMFGQHTVQLRKIEEKVEND' A
#
# COMPACT_ATOMS: atom_id res chain seq x y z
N MET A 1 -7.75 -20.41 1.40
CA MET A 1 -6.89 -19.30 1.86
C MET A 1 -7.71 -18.04 1.81
N SER A 2 -8.03 -17.44 2.95
CA SER A 2 -8.66 -16.12 3.01
C SER A 2 -8.06 -15.37 4.19
N SER A 3 -6.73 -15.15 4.16
CA SER A 3 -6.12 -14.16 5.03
C SER A 3 -6.55 -12.79 4.52
N LYS A 4 -7.06 -11.93 5.40
CA LYS A 4 -7.30 -10.53 5.05
C LYS A 4 -5.94 -9.86 4.76
N PRO A 5 -5.85 -8.95 3.79
CA PRO A 5 -4.66 -8.14 3.61
C PRO A 5 -4.29 -7.39 4.89
N THR A 6 -2.99 -7.31 5.18
CA THR A 6 -2.48 -6.57 6.36
C THR A 6 -2.01 -5.17 5.97
N HIS A 7 -1.68 -4.96 4.69
CA HIS A 7 -1.18 -3.69 4.17
C HIS A 7 -1.76 -3.37 2.79
N ARG A 8 -1.76 -2.08 2.48
CA ARG A 8 -1.96 -1.52 1.14
C ARG A 8 -0.59 -1.23 0.53
N ILE A 9 -0.48 -1.41 -0.78
CA ILE A 9 0.66 -0.96 -1.57
C ILE A 9 0.24 0.31 -2.31
N LEU A 10 0.97 1.40 -2.09
CA LEU A 10 0.62 2.73 -2.55
C LEU A 10 1.73 3.30 -3.43
N GLN A 11 1.40 3.71 -4.64
CA GLN A 11 2.24 4.59 -5.45
C GLN A 11 2.03 6.04 -5.00
N ILE A 12 3.11 6.72 -4.67
CA ILE A 12 3.11 8.13 -4.28
C ILE A 12 3.69 8.95 -5.43
N GLU A 13 2.81 9.73 -6.07
CA GLU A 13 3.14 10.58 -7.20
C GLU A 13 3.37 12.01 -6.69
N ASP A 14 4.60 12.50 -6.86
CA ASP A 14 4.93 13.90 -6.59
C ASP A 14 4.24 14.81 -7.62
N ARG A 15 3.76 15.96 -7.13
CA ARG A 15 3.09 16.99 -7.94
C ARG A 15 3.92 18.27 -8.08
N GLY A 16 5.15 18.27 -7.58
CA GLY A 16 6.03 19.44 -7.56
C GLY A 16 5.73 20.40 -6.41
N GLU A 17 6.56 21.44 -6.31
CA GLU A 17 6.72 22.31 -5.13
C GLU A 17 5.42 22.71 -4.43
N GLY A 18 5.27 22.24 -3.18
CA GLY A 18 4.21 22.61 -2.25
C GLY A 18 2.86 21.91 -2.45
N LYS A 19 2.70 21.09 -3.50
CA LYS A 19 1.44 20.38 -3.75
C LYS A 19 1.39 19.06 -3.01
N LYS A 20 0.21 18.72 -2.46
CA LYS A 20 -0.02 17.40 -1.83
C LYS A 20 0.14 16.30 -2.89
N ALA A 21 0.99 15.31 -2.58
CA ALA A 21 1.20 14.14 -3.43
C ALA A 21 -0.11 13.38 -3.69
N TYR A 22 -0.19 12.69 -4.83
CA TYR A 22 -1.26 11.73 -5.08
C TYR A 22 -0.87 10.35 -4.58
N TRP A 23 -1.81 9.70 -3.89
CA TRP A 23 -1.63 8.40 -3.29
C TRP A 23 -2.57 7.44 -4.00
N ARG A 24 -2.02 6.61 -4.87
CA ARG A 24 -2.78 5.61 -5.63
C ARG A 24 -2.50 4.23 -5.06
N GLU A 25 -3.55 3.49 -4.71
CA GLU A 25 -3.40 2.08 -4.38
C GLU A 25 -3.12 1.26 -5.65
N VAL A 26 -2.08 0.42 -5.59
CA VAL A 26 -1.60 -0.40 -6.71
C VAL A 26 -1.57 -1.90 -6.36
N GLY A 27 -2.03 -2.25 -5.16
CA GLY A 27 -2.02 -3.62 -4.69
C GLY A 27 -2.19 -3.71 -3.18
N VAL A 28 -2.04 -4.94 -2.69
CA VAL A 28 -2.15 -5.29 -1.28
C VAL A 28 -1.00 -6.19 -0.88
N ALA A 29 -0.75 -6.32 0.42
CA ALA A 29 0.22 -7.26 0.92
C ALA A 29 -0.24 -7.98 2.19
N PHE A 30 0.42 -9.10 2.45
CA PHE A 30 0.13 -10.01 3.55
C PHE A 30 1.40 -10.24 4.36
N THR A 31 1.28 -10.15 5.68
CA THR A 31 2.35 -10.50 6.61
C THR A 31 2.34 -12.02 6.81
N ASN A 32 3.48 -12.66 6.55
CA ASN A 32 3.70 -14.08 6.82
C ASN A 32 4.07 -14.30 8.30
N ASN A 33 4.06 -15.55 8.77
CA ASN A 33 4.37 -15.90 10.15
C ASN A 33 5.79 -15.50 10.59
N ASP A 34 6.73 -15.42 9.65
CA ASP A 34 8.12 -15.00 9.88
C ASP A 34 8.31 -13.47 9.81
N GLY A 35 7.23 -12.71 9.63
CA GLY A 35 7.25 -11.25 9.48
C GLY A 35 7.55 -10.75 8.07
N SER A 36 7.86 -11.64 7.13
CA SER A 36 8.02 -11.27 5.72
C SER A 36 6.70 -10.81 5.09
N GLN A 37 6.79 -10.10 3.96
CA GLN A 37 5.62 -9.55 3.27
C GLN A 37 5.49 -10.17 1.88
N ASN A 38 4.34 -10.77 1.60
CA ASN A 38 3.95 -11.16 0.25
C ASN A 38 3.21 -10.01 -0.42
N LEU A 39 3.72 -9.54 -1.57
CA LEU A 39 3.15 -8.42 -2.31
C LEU A 39 2.30 -8.92 -3.48
N VAL A 40 1.10 -8.36 -3.63
CA VAL A 40 0.19 -8.66 -4.75
C VAL A 40 -0.20 -7.34 -5.42
N PHE A 41 0.29 -7.13 -6.63
CA PHE A 41 0.00 -5.94 -7.42
C PHE A 41 -1.25 -6.15 -8.27
N SER A 42 -2.20 -5.22 -8.19
CA SER A 42 -3.33 -5.13 -9.13
C SER A 42 -2.95 -4.38 -10.41
N VAL A 43 -1.91 -3.54 -10.33
CA VAL A 43 -1.29 -2.84 -11.46
C VAL A 43 0.20 -2.64 -11.17
N ILE A 44 1.02 -2.65 -12.22
CA ILE A 44 2.47 -2.44 -12.09
C ILE A 44 2.76 -0.95 -11.79
N PRO A 45 3.47 -0.61 -10.71
CA PRO A 45 3.86 0.76 -10.41
C PRO A 45 4.91 1.29 -11.40
N MET A 46 4.96 2.61 -11.57
CA MET A 46 6.01 3.29 -12.33
C MET A 46 7.26 3.48 -11.46
N PHE A 47 8.08 2.44 -11.39
CA PHE A 47 9.36 2.47 -10.67
C PHE A 47 10.32 3.52 -11.26
N GLY A 48 11.13 4.14 -10.38
CA GLY A 48 12.10 5.16 -10.76
C GLY A 48 11.52 6.56 -10.98
N GLN A 49 10.21 6.68 -11.22
CA GLN A 49 9.50 7.96 -11.32
C GLN A 49 8.71 8.28 -10.05
N HIS A 50 8.11 7.25 -9.43
CA HIS A 50 7.30 7.38 -8.22
C HIS A 50 7.84 6.49 -7.12
N THR A 51 7.54 6.85 -5.87
CA THR A 51 7.87 5.98 -4.73
C THR A 51 6.73 5.01 -4.49
N VAL A 52 7.07 3.80 -4.02
CA VAL A 52 6.09 2.80 -3.60
C VAL A 52 6.21 2.63 -2.10
N GLN A 53 5.08 2.76 -1.41
CA GLN A 53 4.99 2.60 0.03
C GLN A 53 4.10 1.43 0.40
N LEU A 54 4.59 0.60 1.31
CA LEU A 54 3.77 -0.37 2.04
C LEU A 54 3.18 0.30 3.28
N ARG A 55 1.85 0.28 3.45
CA ARG A 55 1.18 0.93 4.58
C ARG A 55 0.17 0.00 5.25
N LYS A 56 0.26 -0.12 6.57
CA LYS A 56 -0.64 -0.99 7.35
C LYS A 56 -2.09 -0.54 7.21
N ILE A 57 -3.00 -1.50 7.05
CA ILE A 57 -4.44 -1.22 7.11
C ILE A 57 -4.82 -1.04 8.57
N GLU A 58 -5.34 0.13 8.91
CA GLU A 58 -5.94 0.37 10.21
C GLU A 58 -7.37 -0.19 10.18
N GLU A 59 -7.66 -1.19 11.02
CA GLU A 59 -9.04 -1.60 11.25
C GLU A 59 -9.71 -0.47 12.04
N LYS A 60 -10.74 0.15 11.46
CA LYS A 60 -11.62 1.02 12.25
C LYS A 60 -12.35 0.12 13.24
N VAL A 61 -12.05 0.29 14.52
CA VAL A 61 -12.89 -0.24 15.59
C VAL A 61 -14.20 0.55 15.53
N GLU A 62 -15.23 -0.07 15.01
CA GLU A 62 -16.60 0.45 15.04
C GLU A 62 -17.08 0.31 16.49
N ASN A 63 -17.12 1.42 17.22
CA ASN A 63 -17.70 1.45 18.55
C ASN A 63 -19.22 1.58 18.39
N ASP A 64 -19.94 0.49 18.69
CA ASP A 64 -21.40 0.49 18.92
C ASP A 64 -21.75 1.19 20.24
#